data_AF-A0A938BGM9-F1
#
_entry.id   AF-A0A938BGM9-F1
#
_cell.length_a   1.000
_cell.length_b   1.000
_cell.length_c   1.000
_cell.angle_alpha   90.00
_cell.angle_beta   90.00
_cell.angle_gamma   90.00
#
_symmetry.space_group_name_H-M   'P 1'
#
loop_
_entity.id
_entity.type
_entity.pdbx_description
1 polymer ?
#
loop_
_entity_poly.entity_id
_entity_poly.type
_entity_poly.pdbx_seq_one_letter_code
_entity_poly.pdbx_strand_id
1 'polypeptide(L)'
;MRFALSSDLPTLETLETGTTPVLWQPLSATTLDETVFLAPLDIVSARGRARHLFDSDYVWEVYKPLEQRRWGYYVLPVLYDDRLVARLDPKLDRAAATLRIDGFWLEDYAPGDTPEFATALSRGLYRFSVFLNARRIDIKNLTPASLRTRVQKQLNDVL
;
A
#
# COMPACT_ATOMS: atom_id res chain seq x y z
N MET A 1 -19.37 22.13 13.80
CA MET A 1 -19.70 22.93 12.60
C MET A 1 -18.49 22.89 11.68
N ARG A 2 -18.64 22.50 10.41
CA ARG A 2 -17.57 22.54 9.41
C ARG A 2 -17.76 23.81 8.58
N PHE A 3 -16.70 24.58 8.38
CA PHE A 3 -16.72 25.80 7.57
C PHE A 3 -15.77 25.63 6.40
N ALA A 4 -16.10 26.25 5.27
CA ALA A 4 -15.22 26.39 4.11
C ALA A 4 -15.22 27.86 3.68
N LEU A 5 -14.19 28.29 2.96
CA LEU A 5 -14.16 29.65 2.42
C LEU A 5 -15.14 29.74 1.25
N SER A 6 -15.79 30.89 1.07
CA SER A 6 -16.65 31.11 -0.10
C SER A 6 -15.87 31.00 -1.41
N SER A 7 -14.55 31.25 -1.38
CA SER A 7 -13.65 31.04 -2.52
C SER A 7 -13.52 29.58 -2.94
N ASP A 8 -13.78 28.62 -2.04
CA ASP A 8 -13.69 27.19 -2.32
C ASP A 8 -14.98 26.65 -2.97
N LEU A 9 -16.06 27.44 -2.96
CA LEU A 9 -17.38 27.02 -3.44
C LEU A 9 -17.36 26.47 -4.88
N PRO A 10 -16.70 27.10 -5.87
CA PRO A 10 -16.64 26.54 -7.22
C PRO A 10 -15.93 25.17 -7.28
N THR A 11 -14.93 24.96 -6.43
CA THR A 11 -14.23 23.66 -6.34
C THR A 11 -15.14 22.60 -5.71
N LEU A 12 -15.88 22.96 -4.65
CA LEU A 12 -16.84 22.07 -4.01
C LEU A 12 -18.00 21.68 -4.96
N GLU A 13 -18.55 22.64 -5.70
CA GLU A 13 -19.58 22.38 -6.72
C GLU A 13 -19.06 21.45 -7.82
N THR A 14 -17.81 21.62 -8.25
CA THR A 14 -17.17 20.73 -9.24
C THR A 14 -17.09 19.30 -8.70
N LEU A 15 -16.66 19.14 -7.45
CA LEU A 15 -16.57 17.83 -6.79
C LEU A 15 -17.93 17.16 -6.60
N GLU A 16 -18.98 17.93 -6.29
CA GLU A 16 -20.34 17.41 -6.12
C GLU A 16 -20.87 16.78 -7.41
N THR A 17 -20.42 17.24 -8.57
CA THR A 17 -20.74 16.62 -9.88
C THR A 17 -19.91 15.36 -10.20
N GLY A 18 -19.01 14.95 -9.30
CA GLY A 18 -18.08 13.83 -9.52
C GLY A 18 -16.88 14.19 -10.40
N THR A 19 -16.66 15.48 -10.68
CA THR A 19 -15.54 15.93 -11.50
C THR A 19 -14.35 16.28 -10.62
N THR A 20 -13.17 15.72 -10.90
CA THR A 20 -11.93 16.10 -10.23
C THR A 20 -11.43 17.44 -10.78
N PRO A 21 -11.23 18.48 -9.92
CA PRO A 21 -10.67 19.76 -10.35
C PRO A 21 -9.35 19.57 -11.11
N VAL A 22 -9.09 20.42 -12.11
CA VAL A 22 -7.87 20.34 -12.95
C VAL A 22 -6.59 20.38 -12.10
N LEU A 23 -6.58 21.21 -11.05
CA LEU A 23 -5.45 21.33 -10.13
C LEU A 23 -5.19 20.07 -9.29
N TRP A 24 -6.16 19.14 -9.23
CA TRP A 24 -6.09 17.91 -8.45
C TRP A 24 -5.89 16.68 -9.34
N GLN A 25 -5.61 16.88 -10.63
CA GLN A 25 -5.23 15.80 -11.52
C GLN A 25 -3.90 15.18 -11.04
N PRO A 26 -3.79 13.84 -11.00
CA PRO A 26 -2.57 13.17 -10.59
C PRO A 26 -1.38 13.60 -11.46
N LEU A 27 -0.26 13.91 -10.83
CA LEU A 27 0.99 14.23 -11.54
C LEU A 27 1.72 12.97 -12.05
N SER A 28 1.32 11.79 -11.57
CA SER A 28 1.95 10.51 -11.84
C SER A 28 0.94 9.37 -11.64
N ALA A 29 1.44 8.13 -11.59
CA ALA A 29 0.66 6.95 -11.25
C ALA A 29 -0.18 7.16 -9.98
N THR A 30 -1.40 6.64 -10.02
CA THR A 30 -2.37 6.68 -8.93
C THR A 30 -2.38 5.37 -8.15
N THR A 31 -3.15 5.32 -7.07
CA THR A 31 -3.39 4.10 -6.28
C THR A 31 -4.18 3.03 -7.05
N LEU A 32 -4.75 3.35 -8.22
CA LEU A 32 -5.32 2.38 -9.15
C LEU A 32 -4.26 1.75 -10.05
N ASP A 33 -3.19 2.49 -10.35
CA ASP A 33 -2.11 2.07 -11.25
C ASP A 33 -1.04 1.24 -10.55
N GLU A 34 -0.76 1.57 -9.28
CA GLU A 34 0.23 0.89 -8.44
C GLU A 34 -0.17 0.96 -6.96
N THR A 35 0.17 -0.09 -6.21
CA THR A 35 -0.06 -0.08 -4.76
C THR A 35 0.94 0.86 -4.07
N VAL A 36 0.49 1.53 -3.02
CA VAL A 36 1.33 2.37 -2.17
C VAL A 36 1.55 1.71 -0.82
N PHE A 37 2.81 1.55 -0.42
CA PHE A 37 3.15 1.07 0.92
C PHE A 37 3.30 2.26 1.87
N LEU A 38 2.32 2.43 2.76
CA LEU A 38 2.30 3.56 3.68
C LEU A 38 3.28 3.33 4.82
N ALA A 39 4.01 4.36 5.23
CA ALA A 39 4.81 4.25 6.43
C ALA A 39 3.85 4.10 7.63
N PRO A 40 4.21 3.33 8.66
CA PRO A 40 3.30 3.07 9.78
C PRO A 40 2.79 4.36 10.43
N LEU A 41 3.67 5.36 10.56
CA LEU A 41 3.37 6.66 11.15
C LEU A 41 2.37 7.49 10.33
N ASP A 42 2.25 7.31 9.02
CA ASP A 42 1.28 8.03 8.20
C ASP A 42 -0.15 7.73 8.66
N ILE A 43 -0.40 6.45 8.95
CA ILE A 43 -1.72 5.93 9.34
C ILE A 43 -1.97 6.03 10.86
N VAL A 44 -0.96 5.75 11.69
CA VAL A 44 -1.14 5.65 13.15
C VAL A 44 -0.84 6.94 13.92
N SER A 45 -0.37 8.00 13.24
CA SER A 45 -0.06 9.31 13.86
C SER A 45 -1.22 9.90 14.66
N ALA A 46 -2.48 9.59 14.29
CA ALA A 46 -3.63 9.83 15.14
C ALA A 46 -4.32 8.51 15.48
N ARG A 47 -4.41 8.23 16.79
CA ARG A 47 -5.05 7.02 17.30
C ARG A 47 -6.48 6.92 16.75
N GLY A 48 -6.80 5.76 16.17
CA GLY A 48 -8.12 5.47 15.61
C GLY A 48 -8.38 6.02 14.21
N ARG A 49 -7.48 6.83 13.61
CA ARG A 49 -7.68 7.39 12.26
C ARG A 49 -7.80 6.30 11.20
N ALA A 50 -6.97 5.26 11.27
CA ALA A 50 -7.03 4.11 10.37
C ALA A 50 -8.45 3.50 10.28
N ARG A 51 -9.10 3.34 11.43
CA ARG A 51 -10.46 2.80 11.53
C ARG A 51 -11.50 3.74 10.91
N HIS A 52 -11.35 5.05 11.11
CA HIS A 52 -12.32 6.02 10.60
C HIS A 52 -12.22 6.26 9.09
N LEU A 53 -11.00 6.22 8.54
CA LEU A 53 -10.77 6.50 7.12
C LEU A 53 -10.83 5.25 6.24
N PHE A 54 -10.36 4.11 6.75
CA PHE A 54 -10.13 2.91 5.94
C PHE A 54 -10.83 1.66 6.49
N ASP A 55 -11.63 1.79 7.55
CA ASP A 55 -12.21 0.66 8.29
C ASP A 55 -11.16 -0.37 8.79
N SER A 56 -9.90 0.04 8.91
CA SER A 56 -8.79 -0.85 9.25
C SER A 56 -8.45 -0.79 10.74
N ASP A 57 -8.17 -1.96 11.33
CA ASP A 57 -7.69 -2.13 12.71
C ASP A 57 -6.15 -2.16 12.80
N TYR A 58 -5.45 -1.63 11.79
CA TYR A 58 -4.00 -1.62 11.74
C TYR A 58 -3.35 -1.03 13.01
N VAL A 59 -2.44 -1.81 13.60
CA VAL A 59 -1.61 -1.40 14.74
C VAL A 59 -0.15 -1.62 14.37
N TRP A 60 0.69 -0.63 14.63
CA TRP A 60 2.13 -0.76 14.44
C TRP A 60 2.76 -1.51 15.61
N GLU A 61 3.23 -2.73 15.36
CA GLU A 61 3.66 -3.68 16.40
C GLU A 61 5.16 -3.63 16.71
N VAL A 62 5.91 -2.67 16.14
CA VAL A 62 7.37 -2.59 16.28
C VAL A 62 7.84 -2.57 17.74
N TYR A 63 7.05 -1.96 18.62
CA TYR A 63 7.34 -1.82 20.05
C TYR A 63 6.85 -2.99 20.90
N LYS A 64 6.07 -3.93 20.33
CA LYS A 64 5.68 -5.14 21.05
C LYS A 64 6.90 -6.08 21.14
N PRO A 65 7.06 -6.82 22.27
CA PRO A 65 7.96 -7.96 22.33
C PRO A 65 7.68 -8.94 21.18
N LEU A 66 8.71 -9.63 20.69
CA LEU A 66 8.63 -10.45 19.48
C LEU A 66 7.50 -11.48 19.57
N GLU A 67 7.35 -12.14 20.71
CA GLU A 67 6.33 -13.16 20.98
C GLU A 67 4.90 -12.62 21.05
N GLN A 68 4.72 -11.30 21.16
CA GLN A 68 3.40 -10.65 21.18
C GLN A 68 3.01 -10.04 19.83
N ARG A 69 3.89 -10.11 18.83
CA ARG A 69 3.62 -9.61 17.47
C ARG A 69 2.74 -10.62 16.74
N ARG A 70 1.68 -10.12 16.12
CA ARG A 70 0.79 -10.90 15.27
C ARG A 70 1.29 -10.95 13.83
N TRP A 71 1.84 -9.84 13.34
CA TRP A 71 2.12 -9.67 11.92
C TRP A 71 3.61 -9.65 11.60
N GLY A 72 4.41 -8.83 12.27
CA GLY A 72 5.81 -8.69 11.90
C GLY A 72 6.50 -7.54 12.61
N TYR A 73 7.72 -7.22 12.19
CA TYR A 73 8.49 -6.16 12.83
C TYR A 73 8.16 -4.78 12.28
N TYR A 74 8.20 -4.60 10.96
CA TYR A 74 8.03 -3.30 10.31
C TYR A 74 6.96 -3.39 9.24
N VAL A 75 5.77 -3.83 9.65
CA VAL A 75 4.63 -4.03 8.75
C VAL A 75 4.17 -2.70 8.18
N LEU A 76 3.97 -2.65 6.87
CA LEU A 76 3.44 -1.52 6.12
C LEU A 76 2.01 -1.83 5.66
N PRO A 77 1.05 -0.92 5.85
CA PRO A 77 -0.24 -1.00 5.17
C PRO A 77 -0.07 -0.85 3.66
N VAL A 78 -0.78 -1.66 2.89
CA VAL A 78 -0.81 -1.61 1.43
C VAL A 78 -2.10 -0.91 1.00
N LEU A 79 -1.96 0.29 0.44
CA LEU A 79 -3.04 1.07 -0.13
C LEU A 79 -3.20 0.70 -1.61
N TYR A 80 -4.42 0.38 -2.02
CA TYR A 80 -4.83 0.17 -3.39
C TYR A 80 -6.21 0.80 -3.58
N ASP A 81 -6.39 1.56 -4.66
CA ASP A 81 -7.54 2.44 -4.85
C ASP A 81 -7.72 3.38 -3.64
N ASP A 82 -8.80 3.22 -2.88
CA ASP A 82 -9.14 4.00 -1.70
C ASP A 82 -9.05 3.20 -0.38
N ARG A 83 -8.53 1.96 -0.41
CA ARG A 83 -8.53 1.03 0.73
C ARG A 83 -7.16 0.49 1.13
N LEU A 84 -7.00 0.23 2.43
CA LEU A 84 -5.91 -0.58 2.95
C LEU A 84 -6.26 -2.05 2.74
N VAL A 85 -5.76 -2.63 1.64
CA VAL A 85 -6.14 -3.97 1.16
C VAL A 85 -5.23 -5.09 1.68
N ALA A 86 -4.05 -4.74 2.19
CA ALA A 86 -3.13 -5.74 2.73
C ALA A 86 -2.16 -5.16 3.76
N ARG A 87 -1.43 -6.06 4.41
CA ARG A 87 -0.26 -5.80 5.26
C ARG A 87 0.96 -6.45 4.60
N LEU A 88 2.10 -5.75 4.59
CA LEU A 88 3.38 -6.21 4.02
C LEU A 88 4.48 -6.06 5.07
N ASP A 89 5.24 -7.11 5.40
CA ASP A 89 6.44 -7.02 6.24
C ASP A 89 7.70 -7.09 5.37
N PRO A 90 8.24 -5.94 4.90
CA PRO A 90 9.43 -5.90 4.07
C PRO A 90 10.70 -5.93 4.91
N LYS A 91 11.74 -6.54 4.36
CA LYS A 91 13.10 -6.53 4.89
C LYS A 91 14.11 -6.36 3.78
N LEU A 92 14.93 -5.33 3.88
CA LEU A 92 16.07 -5.14 2.97
C LEU A 92 17.29 -5.90 3.48
N ASP A 93 17.69 -6.95 2.77
CA ASP A 93 19.03 -7.52 2.89
C ASP A 93 20.00 -6.65 2.09
N ARG A 94 20.75 -5.81 2.81
CA ARG A 94 21.71 -4.87 2.20
C ARG A 94 22.90 -5.57 1.56
N ALA A 95 23.35 -6.70 2.12
CA ALA A 95 24.50 -7.42 1.59
C ALA A 95 24.15 -8.09 0.26
N ALA A 96 22.96 -8.68 0.17
CA ALA A 96 22.45 -9.31 -1.04
C ALA A 96 21.72 -8.32 -1.98
N ALA A 97 21.59 -7.04 -1.61
CA ALA A 97 20.76 -6.05 -2.28
C ALA A 97 19.35 -6.58 -2.62
N THR A 98 18.72 -7.30 -1.69
CA THR A 98 17.46 -8.00 -1.92
C THR A 98 16.37 -7.49 -0.98
N LEU A 99 15.26 -7.02 -1.56
CA LEU A 99 14.03 -6.73 -0.82
C LEU A 99 13.29 -8.05 -0.60
N ARG A 100 13.30 -8.55 0.62
CA ARG A 100 12.51 -9.71 1.03
C ARG A 100 11.17 -9.29 1.57
N ILE A 101 10.12 -9.98 1.17
CA ILE A 101 8.80 -9.88 1.78
C ILE A 101 8.70 -11.04 2.77
N ASP A 102 8.95 -10.75 4.04
CA ASP A 102 8.94 -11.77 5.09
C ASP A 102 7.50 -12.18 5.47
N GLY A 103 6.51 -11.31 5.24
CA GLY A 103 5.10 -11.66 5.33
C GLY A 103 4.18 -10.75 4.52
N PHE A 104 3.03 -11.29 4.12
CA PHE A 104 2.00 -10.60 3.34
C PHE A 104 0.62 -11.16 3.70
N TRP A 105 -0.31 -10.28 4.09
CA TRP A 105 -1.65 -10.67 4.52
C TRP A 105 -2.67 -9.77 3.83
N LEU A 106 -3.56 -10.36 3.04
CA LEU A 106 -4.71 -9.66 2.48
C LEU A 106 -5.75 -9.42 3.58
N GLU A 107 -6.42 -8.27 3.51
CA GLU A 107 -7.65 -8.06 4.27
C GLU A 107 -8.83 -8.76 3.59
N ASP A 108 -9.90 -9.07 4.33
CA ASP A 108 -11.02 -9.89 3.83
C ASP A 108 -11.74 -9.27 2.62
N TYR A 109 -11.70 -7.95 2.49
CA TYR A 109 -12.30 -7.19 1.40
C TYR A 109 -11.32 -6.88 0.25
N ALA A 110 -10.11 -7.44 0.29
CA ALA A 110 -9.11 -7.22 -0.75
C ALA A 110 -9.55 -7.83 -2.09
N PRO A 111 -9.04 -7.31 -3.24
CA PRO A 111 -9.30 -7.88 -4.55
C PRO A 111 -8.80 -9.32 -4.76
N GLY A 112 -8.09 -9.91 -3.79
CA GLY A 112 -7.59 -11.28 -3.91
C GLY A 112 -6.43 -11.39 -4.90
N ASP A 113 -6.60 -12.21 -5.94
CA ASP A 113 -5.58 -12.49 -6.96
C ASP A 113 -5.96 -11.97 -8.36
N THR A 114 -6.78 -10.92 -8.43
CA THR A 114 -7.16 -10.30 -9.70
C THR A 114 -5.94 -9.84 -10.50
N PRO A 115 -5.98 -9.94 -11.85
CA PRO A 115 -4.89 -9.47 -12.71
C PRO A 115 -4.53 -8.00 -12.48
N GLU A 116 -5.53 -7.15 -12.25
CA GLU A 116 -5.38 -5.70 -12.05
C GLU A 116 -4.62 -5.42 -10.76
N PHE A 117 -5.04 -6.05 -9.66
CA PHE A 117 -4.35 -5.91 -8.38
C PHE A 117 -2.94 -6.49 -8.41
N ALA A 118 -2.74 -7.65 -9.05
CA ALA A 118 -1.40 -8.21 -9.23
C ALA A 118 -0.46 -7.23 -9.97
N THR A 119 -0.98 -6.57 -11.01
CA THR A 119 -0.28 -5.54 -11.79
C THR A 119 0.07 -4.32 -10.94
N ALA A 120 -0.89 -3.82 -10.16
CA ALA A 120 -0.62 -2.69 -9.28
C ALA A 120 0.38 -3.05 -8.18
N LEU A 121 0.29 -4.26 -7.61
CA LEU A 121 1.18 -4.73 -6.56
C LEU A 121 2.61 -4.93 -7.06
N SER A 122 2.78 -5.50 -8.26
CA SER A 122 4.11 -5.67 -8.87
C SER A 122 4.78 -4.33 -9.16
N ARG A 123 4.03 -3.34 -9.68
CA ARG A 123 4.51 -1.96 -9.88
C ARG A 123 4.91 -1.29 -8.57
N GLY A 124 4.08 -1.41 -7.53
CA GLY A 124 4.39 -0.89 -6.20
C GLY A 124 5.64 -1.52 -5.59
N LEU A 125 5.78 -2.85 -5.69
CA LEU A 125 6.97 -3.58 -5.24
C LEU A 125 8.23 -3.15 -5.99
N TYR A 126 8.14 -2.98 -7.31
CA TYR A 126 9.25 -2.51 -8.13
C TYR A 126 9.66 -1.08 -7.78
N ARG A 127 8.70 -0.15 -7.67
CA ARG A 127 8.97 1.22 -7.24
C ARG A 127 9.64 1.25 -5.87
N PHE A 128 9.17 0.42 -4.94
CA PHE A 128 9.73 0.34 -3.60
C PHE A 128 11.14 -0.27 -3.59
N SER A 129 11.40 -1.29 -4.42
CA SER A 129 12.75 -1.84 -4.57
C SER A 129 13.74 -0.81 -5.12
N VAL A 130 13.32 -0.02 -6.11
CA VAL A 130 14.12 1.09 -6.66
C VAL A 130 14.42 2.12 -5.57
N PHE A 131 13.41 2.56 -4.81
CA PHE A 131 13.59 3.50 -3.69
C PHE A 131 14.59 2.98 -2.65
N LEU A 132 14.57 1.68 -2.35
CA LEU A 132 15.46 1.04 -1.40
C LEU A 132 16.83 0.63 -1.97
N ASN A 133 17.09 0.86 -3.26
CA ASN A 133 18.26 0.38 -4.00
C ASN A 133 18.43 -1.15 -3.93
N ALA A 134 17.33 -1.90 -3.89
CA ALA A 134 17.34 -3.35 -4.03
C ALA A 134 17.39 -3.75 -5.52
N ARG A 135 18.21 -4.74 -5.84
CA ARG A 135 18.36 -5.31 -7.19
C ARG A 135 17.51 -6.55 -7.42
N ARG A 136 16.96 -7.12 -6.35
CA ARG A 136 16.12 -8.32 -6.37
C ARG A 136 14.97 -8.16 -5.40
N ILE A 137 13.86 -8.82 -5.71
CA ILE A 137 12.70 -8.90 -4.83
C ILE A 137 12.41 -10.38 -4.56
N ASP A 138 12.43 -10.80 -3.30
CA ASP A 138 12.02 -12.13 -2.86
C ASP A 138 10.60 -12.06 -2.30
N ILE A 139 9.65 -12.62 -3.05
CA ILE A 139 8.23 -12.66 -2.71
C ILE A 139 7.75 -14.05 -2.30
N LYS A 140 8.64 -14.94 -1.84
CA LYS A 140 8.29 -16.34 -1.50
C LYS A 140 7.11 -16.45 -0.53
N ASN A 141 6.98 -15.53 0.42
CA ASN A 141 5.93 -15.55 1.45
C ASN A 141 4.67 -14.75 1.03
N LEU A 142 4.62 -14.26 -0.21
CA LEU A 142 3.41 -13.64 -0.74
C LEU A 142 2.33 -14.70 -0.91
N THR A 143 1.15 -14.45 -0.34
CA THR A 143 -0.01 -15.32 -0.41
C THR A 143 -1.22 -14.54 -0.95
N PRO A 144 -2.16 -15.21 -1.66
CA PRO A 144 -2.15 -16.62 -2.06
C PRO A 144 -1.11 -16.94 -3.14
N ALA A 145 -0.85 -18.24 -3.36
CA ALA A 145 0.15 -18.69 -4.33
C ALA A 145 -0.17 -18.27 -5.78
N SER A 146 -1.45 -18.13 -6.11
CA SER A 146 -1.91 -17.63 -7.42
C SER A 146 -1.52 -16.16 -7.62
N LEU A 147 -1.75 -15.31 -6.63
CA LEU A 147 -1.30 -13.91 -6.63
C LEU A 147 0.23 -13.84 -6.77
N ARG A 148 0.97 -14.62 -5.98
CA ARG A 148 2.44 -14.68 -6.06
C ARG A 148 2.93 -15.03 -7.45
N THR A 149 2.29 -15.98 -8.12
CA THR A 149 2.64 -16.40 -9.48
C THR A 149 2.46 -15.25 -10.48
N ARG A 150 1.34 -14.52 -10.39
CA ARG A 150 1.06 -13.36 -11.25
C ARG A 150 2.07 -12.24 -11.03
N VAL A 151 2.33 -11.90 -9.77
CA VAL A 151 3.29 -10.85 -9.39
C VAL A 151 4.70 -11.25 -9.83
N GLN A 152 5.13 -12.50 -9.62
CA GLN A 152 6.45 -12.97 -10.04
C GLN A 152 6.65 -12.84 -11.54
N LYS A 153 5.63 -13.22 -12.32
CA LYS A 153 5.67 -13.10 -13.78
C LYS A 153 5.93 -11.66 -14.21
N GLN A 154 5.18 -10.71 -13.65
CA GLN A 154 5.32 -9.29 -13.99
C GLN A 154 6.64 -8.69 -13.53
N LEU A 155 7.15 -9.09 -12.35
CA LEU A 155 8.46 -8.63 -11.88
C LEU A 155 9.60 -9.11 -12.80
N ASN A 156 9.51 -10.32 -13.35
CA ASN A 156 10.49 -10.83 -14.30
C ASN A 156 10.48 -10.10 -15.65
N ASP A 157 9.38 -9.43 -16.01
CA ASP A 157 9.27 -8.66 -17.24
C ASP A 157 9.91 -7.26 -17.12
N VAL A 158 10.19 -6.79 -15.89
CA VAL A 158 10.66 -5.42 -15.59
C VAL A 158 12.05 -5.38 -14.93
N LEU A 159 12.46 -6.47 -14.26
CA LEU A 159 13.79 -6.66 -13.66
C LEU A 159 14.71 -7.46 -14.58
#